data_AF-A0A562R9U9-F1
#
_entry.id   AF-A0A562R9U9-F1
#
_cell.length_a   1.000
_cell.length_b   1.000
_cell.length_c   1.000
_cell.angle_alpha   90.00
_cell.angle_beta   90.00
_cell.angle_gamma   90.00
#
_symmetry.space_group_name_H-M   'P 1'
#
loop_
_entity.id
_entity.type
_entity.pdbx_description
1 polymer ?
#
loop_
_entity_poly.entity_id
_entity_poly.type
_entity_poly.pdbx_seq_one_letter_code
_entity_poly.pdbx_strand_id
1 'polypeptide(L)'
;MQSNEALYSAPSWRLTRWLADAGPGAPDDIRAALIAQLHGSLPVFAAGAVNTIAVAAVIAARKQTAPFIVWLVMEIAICLARLLVLASAHRKAREHRPTPTDLHLMLAVAWSASVGFGAIASLASGDWVVAMLASLSAAAMVGGICFRNFGAPRLAGTMILLSLGPIIPGAALAGEPLFYIVYLQVPMYLAAMTAAAFRLNRMLIATMRAERENSHRAHHDALTGLLNRAGLVEALGTRLAARAERSFAVMFFDLDNFKPINDTFGHAAGDEVLKSGGRARAPGVA
;
A
#
# COMPACT_ATOMS: atom_id res chain seq x y z
N MET A 1 19.12 5.63 -11.81
CA MET A 1 18.24 6.75 -11.41
C MET A 1 17.88 6.55 -9.95
N GLN A 2 18.46 7.31 -9.02
CA GLN A 2 17.96 7.33 -7.63
C GLN A 2 16.53 7.87 -7.69
N SER A 3 15.55 7.01 -7.43
CA SER A 3 14.17 7.44 -7.27
C SER A 3 14.16 8.40 -6.09
N ASN A 4 13.95 9.68 -6.40
CA ASN A 4 13.58 10.73 -5.45
C ASN A 4 12.14 10.45 -4.98
N GLU A 5 11.93 9.24 -4.45
CA GLU A 5 10.65 8.76 -4.00
C GLU A 5 10.39 9.38 -2.64
N ALA A 6 9.35 10.19 -2.59
CA ALA A 6 8.88 10.81 -1.35
C ALA A 6 8.67 9.72 -0.29
N LEU A 7 9.53 9.70 0.73
CA LEU A 7 9.52 8.70 1.79
C LEU A 7 8.40 9.05 2.79
N TYR A 8 7.36 8.21 2.82
CA TYR A 8 6.30 8.30 3.82
C TYR A 8 6.73 7.57 5.09
N SER A 9 6.54 8.19 6.26
CA SER A 9 6.90 7.56 7.52
C SER A 9 5.95 6.43 7.87
N ALA A 10 6.49 5.34 8.45
CA ALA A 10 5.69 4.25 8.97
C ALA A 10 4.74 4.72 10.10
N PRO A 11 3.58 4.09 10.28
CA PRO A 11 2.69 4.39 11.40
C PRO A 11 3.34 4.08 12.74
N SER A 12 3.05 4.90 13.75
CA SER A 12 3.61 4.79 15.10
C SER A 12 2.65 4.13 16.10
N TRP A 13 1.34 4.33 15.94
CA TRP A 13 0.36 3.83 16.89
C TRP A 13 0.20 2.31 16.77
N ARG A 14 -0.15 1.63 17.86
CA ARG A 14 -0.28 0.16 17.87
C ARG A 14 -1.34 -0.32 16.88
N LEU A 15 -2.50 0.35 16.86
CA LEU A 15 -3.62 0.00 16.00
C LEU A 15 -3.30 0.20 14.51
N THR A 16 -2.75 1.36 14.16
CA THR A 16 -2.39 1.70 12.77
C THR A 16 -1.26 0.83 12.25
N ARG A 17 -0.29 0.46 13.09
CA ARG A 17 0.73 -0.55 12.73
C ARG A 17 0.11 -1.90 12.43
N TRP A 18 -0.86 -2.35 13.22
CA TRP A 18 -1.55 -3.61 12.96
C TRP A 18 -2.38 -3.57 11.67
N LEU A 19 -3.08 -2.46 11.41
CA LEU A 19 -3.88 -2.25 10.20
C LEU A 19 -3.03 -2.15 8.93
N ALA A 20 -1.89 -1.47 9.01
CA ALA A 20 -0.98 -1.23 7.88
C ALA A 20 0.01 -2.37 7.63
N ASP A 21 0.03 -3.40 8.47
CA ASP A 21 0.95 -4.52 8.32
C ASP A 21 0.66 -5.30 7.03
N ALA A 22 1.67 -5.33 6.16
CA ALA A 22 1.69 -6.06 4.90
C ALA A 22 1.83 -7.58 5.07
N GLY A 23 2.03 -8.07 6.30
CA GLY A 23 2.20 -9.49 6.60
C GLY A 23 3.66 -9.94 6.76
N PRO A 24 3.89 -11.22 7.09
CA PRO A 24 5.20 -11.71 7.47
C PRO A 24 6.18 -11.79 6.28
N GLY A 25 7.46 -11.48 6.56
CA GLY A 25 8.58 -11.72 5.65
C GLY A 25 8.84 -10.66 4.56
N ALA A 26 8.04 -9.60 4.44
CA ALA A 26 8.35 -8.51 3.51
C ALA A 26 9.59 -7.71 3.99
N PRO A 27 10.62 -7.53 3.13
CA PRO A 27 11.75 -6.61 3.35
C PRO A 27 11.29 -5.16 3.62
N ASP A 28 12.11 -4.39 4.34
CA ASP A 28 11.75 -3.04 4.82
C ASP A 28 11.50 -2.02 3.69
N ASP A 29 12.24 -2.11 2.59
CA ASP A 29 12.03 -1.32 1.37
C ASP A 29 10.67 -1.62 0.73
N ILE A 30 10.28 -2.90 0.66
CA ILE A 30 8.95 -3.29 0.16
C ILE A 30 7.87 -2.76 1.10
N ARG A 31 8.07 -2.83 2.42
CA ARG A 31 7.13 -2.25 3.38
C ARG A 31 6.97 -0.74 3.20
N ALA A 32 8.07 -0.02 3.01
CA ALA A 32 8.04 1.44 2.78
C ALA A 32 7.26 1.78 1.50
N ALA A 33 7.49 1.05 0.40
CA ALA A 33 6.77 1.22 -0.85
C ALA A 33 5.26 0.94 -0.71
N LEU A 34 4.88 -0.10 0.04
CA LEU A 34 3.47 -0.40 0.33
C LEU A 34 2.79 0.72 1.14
N ILE A 35 3.50 1.34 2.09
CA ILE A 35 2.98 2.51 2.83
C ILE A 35 2.86 3.73 1.91
N ALA A 36 3.82 3.96 1.02
CA ALA A 36 3.74 5.03 0.03
C ALA A 36 2.52 4.86 -0.89
N GLN A 37 2.21 3.63 -1.28
CA GLN A 37 1.04 3.32 -2.11
C GLN A 37 -0.28 3.74 -1.45
N LEU A 38 -0.41 3.67 -0.12
CA LEU A 38 -1.62 4.10 0.61
C LEU A 38 -1.91 5.61 0.49
N HIS A 39 -0.92 6.37 0.05
CA HIS A 39 -1.04 7.80 -0.25
C HIS A 39 -1.29 8.05 -1.74
N GLY A 40 -1.19 7.01 -2.58
CA GLY A 40 -1.39 7.07 -4.03
C GLY A 40 -2.87 7.16 -4.46
N SER A 41 -3.08 7.59 -5.71
CA SER A 41 -4.36 7.69 -6.44
C SER A 41 -5.40 8.72 -5.93
N LEU A 42 -5.09 10.01 -6.12
CA LEU A 42 -6.04 11.11 -5.90
C LEU A 42 -7.36 10.97 -6.70
N PRO A 43 -7.39 10.48 -7.96
CA PRO A 43 -8.63 10.33 -8.70
C PRO A 43 -9.64 9.39 -8.02
N VAL A 44 -9.17 8.24 -7.51
CA VAL A 44 -10.04 7.26 -6.83
C VAL A 44 -10.52 7.81 -5.48
N PHE A 45 -9.68 8.59 -4.78
CA PHE A 45 -10.13 9.36 -3.61
C PHE A 45 -11.27 10.32 -3.95
N ALA A 46 -11.04 11.18 -4.96
CA ALA A 46 -11.96 12.23 -5.35
C ALA A 46 -13.30 11.65 -5.81
N ALA A 47 -13.28 10.58 -6.61
CA ALA A 47 -14.49 9.89 -7.04
C ALA A 47 -15.30 9.36 -5.85
N GLY A 48 -14.64 8.73 -4.87
CA GLY A 48 -15.30 8.27 -3.64
C GLY A 48 -15.87 9.40 -2.79
N ALA A 49 -15.12 10.51 -2.65
CA ALA A 49 -15.54 11.70 -1.91
C ALA A 49 -16.77 12.36 -2.55
N VAL A 50 -16.74 12.56 -3.87
CA VAL A 50 -17.88 13.11 -4.61
C VAL A 50 -19.09 12.19 -4.48
N ASN A 51 -18.92 10.88 -4.65
CA ASN A 51 -20.01 9.90 -4.55
C ASN A 51 -20.69 9.93 -3.17
N THR A 52 -19.92 9.81 -2.09
CA THR A 52 -20.45 9.72 -0.72
C THR A 52 -21.10 11.03 -0.28
N ILE A 53 -20.47 12.17 -0.56
CA ILE A 53 -21.05 13.50 -0.26
C ILE A 53 -22.32 13.74 -1.08
N ALA A 54 -22.33 13.42 -2.38
CA ALA A 54 -23.51 13.63 -3.22
C ALA A 54 -24.70 12.78 -2.75
N VAL A 55 -24.47 11.51 -2.42
CA VAL A 55 -25.51 10.61 -1.90
C VAL A 55 -26.04 11.11 -0.55
N ALA A 56 -25.14 11.47 0.38
CA ALA A 56 -25.54 12.04 1.67
C ALA A 56 -26.33 13.35 1.50
N ALA A 57 -25.93 14.21 0.56
CA ALA A 57 -26.59 15.49 0.30
C ALA A 57 -28.00 15.32 -0.27
N VAL A 58 -28.17 14.43 -1.25
CA VAL A 58 -29.48 14.12 -1.84
C VAL A 58 -30.42 13.52 -0.79
N ILE A 59 -29.93 12.59 0.04
CA ILE A 59 -30.73 11.97 1.10
C ILE A 59 -31.10 13.00 2.18
N ALA A 60 -30.16 13.82 2.62
CA ALA A 60 -30.41 14.88 3.60
C ALA A 60 -31.44 15.90 3.09
N ALA A 61 -31.35 16.31 1.82
CA ALA A 61 -32.31 17.22 1.20
C ALA A 61 -33.73 16.63 1.14
N ARG A 62 -33.85 15.31 0.92
CA ARG A 62 -35.14 14.61 0.85
C ARG A 62 -35.78 14.38 2.22
N LYS A 63 -35.01 13.94 3.22
CA LYS A 63 -35.56 13.55 4.53
C LYS A 63 -35.58 14.68 5.55
N GLN A 64 -34.62 15.60 5.47
CA GLN A 64 -34.48 16.75 6.39
C GLN A 64 -34.52 16.40 7.89
N THR A 65 -34.14 15.16 8.26
CA THR A 65 -34.06 14.73 9.65
C THR A 65 -32.64 14.84 10.18
N ALA A 66 -32.51 14.98 11.51
CA ALA A 66 -31.22 15.15 12.18
C ALA A 66 -30.16 14.08 11.81
N PRO A 67 -30.47 12.76 11.74
CA PRO A 67 -29.47 11.75 11.39
C PRO A 67 -28.83 11.96 10.01
N PHE A 68 -29.60 12.39 9.00
CA PHE A 68 -29.08 12.58 7.65
C PHE A 68 -28.31 13.91 7.49
N ILE A 69 -28.72 14.95 8.21
CA ILE A 69 -27.95 16.21 8.26
C ILE A 69 -26.61 15.98 8.95
N VAL A 70 -26.60 15.27 10.08
CA VAL A 70 -25.38 14.89 10.79
C VAL A 70 -24.47 14.03 9.91
N TRP A 71 -25.04 13.06 9.18
CA TRP A 71 -24.27 12.25 8.24
C TRP A 71 -23.61 13.09 7.15
N LEU A 72 -24.34 14.01 6.50
CA LEU A 72 -23.78 14.90 5.49
C LEU A 72 -22.64 15.77 6.03
N VAL A 73 -22.82 16.37 7.21
CA VAL A 73 -21.78 17.19 7.85
C VAL A 73 -20.55 16.33 8.17
N MET A 74 -20.75 15.10 8.66
CA MET A 74 -19.68 14.15 8.93
C MET A 74 -18.91 13.77 7.65
N GLU A 75 -19.61 13.47 6.54
CA GLU A 75 -18.97 13.16 5.25
C GLU A 75 -18.10 14.31 4.75
N ILE A 76 -18.62 15.54 4.76
CA ILE A 76 -17.89 16.73 4.34
C ILE A 76 -16.67 16.96 5.24
N ALA A 77 -16.85 16.90 6.55
CA ALA A 77 -15.78 17.14 7.52
C ALA A 77 -14.66 16.10 7.40
N ILE A 78 -14.99 14.80 7.29
CA ILE A 78 -14.01 13.74 7.13
C ILE A 78 -13.30 13.86 5.78
N CYS A 79 -14.01 14.08 4.68
CA CYS A 79 -13.39 14.23 3.35
C CYS A 79 -12.44 15.43 3.29
N LEU A 80 -12.83 16.56 3.89
CA LEU A 80 -11.98 17.75 3.97
C LEU A 80 -10.73 17.48 4.83
N ALA A 81 -10.90 16.89 6.02
CA ALA A 81 -9.78 16.52 6.88
C ALA A 81 -8.83 15.56 6.16
N ARG A 82 -9.35 14.58 5.42
CA ARG A 82 -8.55 13.65 4.62
C ARG A 82 -7.77 14.36 3.52
N LEU A 83 -8.40 15.29 2.79
CA LEU A 83 -7.73 16.05 1.75
C LEU A 83 -6.58 16.89 2.33
N LEU A 84 -6.81 17.57 3.45
CA LEU A 84 -5.80 18.37 4.15
C LEU A 84 -4.63 17.51 4.66
N VAL A 85 -4.93 16.35 5.26
CA VAL A 85 -3.93 15.41 5.75
C VAL A 85 -3.13 14.81 4.59
N LEU A 86 -3.78 14.46 3.49
CA LEU A 86 -3.12 13.92 2.30
C LEU A 86 -2.20 14.95 1.63
N ALA A 87 -2.66 16.20 1.50
CA ALA A 87 -1.86 17.31 0.98
C ALA A 87 -0.66 17.60 1.90
N SER A 88 -0.88 17.60 3.22
CA SER A 88 0.18 17.75 4.23
C SER A 88 1.19 16.60 4.16
N ALA A 89 0.73 15.36 3.98
CA ALA A 89 1.59 14.19 3.83
C ALA A 89 2.45 14.29 2.57
N HIS A 90 1.87 14.64 1.42
CA HIS A 90 2.63 14.85 0.18
C HIS A 90 3.68 15.95 0.31
N ARG A 91 3.31 17.08 0.93
CA ARG A 91 4.26 18.18 1.16
C ARG A 91 5.40 17.74 2.07
N LYS A 92 5.10 17.13 3.23
CA LYS A 92 6.11 16.67 4.18
C LYS A 92 7.00 15.57 3.61
N ALA A 93 6.45 14.65 2.81
CA ALA A 93 7.23 13.59 2.18
C ALA A 93 8.25 14.14 1.16
N ARG A 94 7.88 15.19 0.40
CA ARG A 94 8.82 15.92 -0.48
C ARG A 94 9.92 16.64 0.30
N GLU A 95 9.59 17.15 1.49
CA GLU A 95 10.53 17.79 2.42
C GLU A 95 11.32 16.77 3.28
N HIS A 96 11.16 15.45 3.07
CA HIS A 96 11.77 14.39 3.89
C HIS A 96 11.46 14.52 5.39
N ARG A 97 10.26 15.01 5.72
CA ARG A 97 9.76 15.19 7.09
C ARG A 97 8.77 14.09 7.46
N PRO A 98 8.62 13.77 8.77
CA PRO A 98 7.66 12.78 9.24
C PRO A 98 6.23 13.08 8.76
N THR A 99 5.60 12.11 8.09
CA THR A 99 4.24 12.23 7.55
C THR A 99 3.19 11.85 8.60
N PRO A 100 1.99 12.47 8.57
CA PRO A 100 0.90 12.15 9.50
C PRO A 100 0.18 10.83 9.12
N THR A 101 0.94 9.74 8.96
CA THR A 101 0.44 8.46 8.43
C THR A 101 -0.63 7.85 9.34
N ASP A 102 -0.44 7.90 10.66
CA ASP A 102 -1.42 7.39 11.63
C ASP A 102 -2.80 8.05 11.46
N LEU A 103 -2.82 9.38 11.33
CA LEU A 103 -4.04 10.15 11.14
C LEU A 103 -4.69 9.87 9.79
N HIS A 104 -3.90 9.73 8.72
CA HIS A 104 -4.41 9.36 7.39
C HIS A 104 -5.16 8.02 7.42
N LEU A 105 -4.60 7.01 8.09
CA LEU A 105 -5.21 5.69 8.21
C LEU A 105 -6.49 5.73 9.06
N MET A 106 -6.47 6.47 10.17
CA MET A 106 -7.64 6.59 11.04
C MET A 106 -8.78 7.35 10.38
N LEU A 107 -8.50 8.41 9.62
CA LEU A 107 -9.52 9.08 8.84
C LEU A 107 -10.09 8.19 7.73
N ALA A 108 -9.31 7.23 7.20
CA ALA A 108 -9.82 6.24 6.26
C ALA A 108 -10.83 5.29 6.91
N VAL A 109 -10.52 4.79 8.10
CA VAL A 109 -11.42 3.96 8.91
C VAL A 109 -12.68 4.75 9.30
N ALA A 110 -12.52 6.00 9.76
CA ALA A 110 -13.63 6.87 10.13
C ALA A 110 -14.58 7.14 8.95
N TRP A 111 -14.04 7.34 7.75
CA TRP A 111 -14.86 7.54 6.55
C TRP A 111 -15.70 6.31 6.23
N SER A 112 -15.12 5.11 6.28
CA SER A 112 -15.85 3.87 6.08
C SER A 112 -16.95 3.66 7.14
N ALA A 113 -16.68 4.01 8.40
CA ALA A 113 -17.70 3.99 9.45
C ALA A 113 -18.83 5.00 9.20
N SER A 114 -18.51 6.19 8.70
CA SER A 114 -19.49 7.21 8.31
C SER A 114 -20.42 6.72 7.20
N VAL A 115 -19.87 6.09 6.15
CA VAL A 115 -20.66 5.45 5.08
C VAL A 115 -21.58 4.36 5.64
N GLY A 116 -21.05 3.52 6.53
CA GLY A 116 -21.84 2.48 7.21
C GLY A 116 -22.97 3.04 8.06
N PHE A 117 -22.72 4.12 8.81
CA PHE A 117 -23.74 4.86 9.56
C PHE A 117 -24.86 5.38 8.65
N GLY A 118 -24.50 5.96 7.50
CA GLY A 118 -25.46 6.38 6.49
C GLY A 118 -26.32 5.24 5.95
N ALA A 119 -25.71 4.08 5.68
CA ALA A 119 -26.41 2.91 5.18
C ALA A 119 -27.45 2.38 6.19
N ILE A 120 -27.06 2.20 7.46
CA ILE A 120 -27.99 1.75 8.49
C ILE A 120 -29.12 2.76 8.76
N ALA A 121 -28.79 4.06 8.82
CA ALA A 121 -29.81 5.11 9.00
C ALA A 121 -30.78 5.17 7.82
N SER A 122 -30.29 4.94 6.61
CA SER A 122 -31.09 4.93 5.38
C SER A 122 -32.06 3.73 5.35
N LEU A 123 -31.60 2.54 5.73
CA LEU A 123 -32.43 1.34 5.85
C LEU A 123 -33.49 1.49 6.95
N ALA A 124 -33.12 2.04 8.09
CA ALA A 124 -34.05 2.28 9.21
C ALA A 124 -35.10 3.37 8.91
N SER A 125 -34.95 4.14 7.82
CA SER A 125 -35.87 5.24 7.49
C SER A 125 -37.21 4.81 6.88
N GLY A 126 -37.35 3.52 6.55
CA GLY A 126 -38.52 2.96 5.86
C GLY A 126 -38.70 3.42 4.41
N ASP A 127 -37.72 4.14 3.84
CA ASP A 127 -37.77 4.63 2.45
C ASP A 127 -36.82 3.85 1.58
N TRP A 128 -37.39 2.97 0.75
CA TRP A 128 -36.63 2.05 -0.08
C TRP A 128 -35.71 2.76 -1.07
N VAL A 129 -36.06 3.98 -1.54
CA VAL A 129 -35.21 4.73 -2.47
C VAL A 129 -33.98 5.26 -1.75
N VAL A 130 -34.15 5.78 -0.53
CA VAL A 130 -33.05 6.25 0.33
C VAL A 130 -32.13 5.08 0.71
N ALA A 131 -32.71 3.95 1.11
CA ALA A 131 -31.98 2.72 1.41
C ALA A 131 -31.18 2.20 0.20
N MET A 132 -31.79 2.19 -1.00
CA MET A 132 -31.15 1.78 -2.24
C MET A 132 -29.95 2.67 -2.57
N LEU A 133 -30.12 4.01 -2.55
CA LEU A 133 -29.05 4.95 -2.88
C LEU A 133 -27.86 4.81 -1.93
N ALA A 134 -28.10 4.75 -0.62
CA ALA A 134 -27.05 4.59 0.37
C ALA A 134 -26.33 3.25 0.25
N SER A 135 -27.08 2.16 0.06
CA SER A 135 -26.50 0.80 -0.05
C SER A 135 -25.71 0.61 -1.35
N LEU A 136 -26.20 1.14 -2.47
CA LEU A 136 -25.49 1.14 -3.74
C LEU A 136 -24.19 1.94 -3.65
N SER A 137 -24.25 3.11 -3.01
CA SER A 137 -23.07 3.94 -2.74
C SER A 137 -22.03 3.21 -1.88
N ALA A 138 -22.48 2.57 -0.79
CA ALA A 138 -21.60 1.78 0.08
C ALA A 138 -20.96 0.59 -0.66
N ALA A 139 -21.71 -0.10 -1.51
CA ALA A 139 -21.19 -1.17 -2.35
C ALA A 139 -20.16 -0.66 -3.39
N ALA A 140 -20.43 0.46 -4.05
CA ALA A 140 -19.51 1.08 -5.01
C ALA A 140 -18.17 1.49 -4.38
N MET A 141 -18.18 1.89 -3.09
CA MET A 141 -16.96 2.23 -2.35
C MET A 141 -16.00 1.05 -2.19
N VAL A 142 -16.49 -0.19 -2.14
CA VAL A 142 -15.66 -1.38 -1.91
C VAL A 142 -14.58 -1.57 -2.96
N GLY A 143 -14.92 -1.36 -4.24
CA GLY A 143 -13.94 -1.44 -5.33
C GLY A 143 -12.79 -0.45 -5.12
N GLY A 144 -13.11 0.82 -4.85
CA GLY A 144 -12.12 1.85 -4.55
C GLY A 144 -11.29 1.55 -3.30
N ILE A 145 -11.90 1.01 -2.25
CA ILE A 145 -11.19 0.59 -1.03
C ILE A 145 -10.17 -0.50 -1.36
N CYS A 146 -10.57 -1.54 -2.09
CA CYS A 146 -9.68 -2.62 -2.50
C CYS A 146 -8.50 -2.08 -3.33
N PHE A 147 -8.77 -1.33 -4.39
CA PHE A 147 -7.73 -0.83 -5.30
C PHE A 147 -6.72 0.12 -4.64
N ARG A 148 -7.12 0.88 -3.63
CA ARG A 148 -6.22 1.85 -2.97
C ARG A 148 -5.49 1.29 -1.76
N ASN A 149 -6.08 0.32 -1.07
CA ASN A 149 -5.61 -0.11 0.23
C ASN A 149 -5.10 -1.56 0.24
N PHE A 150 -4.98 -2.22 -0.92
CA PHE A 150 -4.45 -3.59 -0.97
C PHE A 150 -2.99 -3.69 -0.51
N GLY A 151 -2.22 -2.60 -0.45
CA GLY A 151 -0.91 -2.56 0.24
C GLY A 151 -0.99 -2.86 1.74
N ALA A 152 -2.15 -2.63 2.35
CA ALA A 152 -2.49 -2.91 3.75
C ALA A 152 -3.80 -3.71 3.82
N PRO A 153 -3.77 -5.03 3.59
CA PRO A 153 -4.99 -5.83 3.38
C PRO A 153 -5.90 -5.88 4.62
N ARG A 154 -5.35 -5.78 5.84
CA ARG A 154 -6.13 -5.68 7.08
C ARG A 154 -6.92 -4.37 7.14
N LEU A 155 -6.29 -3.24 6.80
CA LEU A 155 -6.98 -1.96 6.67
C LEU A 155 -8.13 -2.04 5.67
N ALA A 156 -7.88 -2.58 4.48
CA ALA A 156 -8.92 -2.76 3.47
C ALA A 156 -10.10 -3.59 4.00
N GLY A 157 -9.83 -4.72 4.64
CA GLY A 157 -10.87 -5.56 5.26
C GLY A 157 -11.67 -4.82 6.34
N THR A 158 -11.00 -4.07 7.23
CA THR A 158 -11.67 -3.24 8.24
C THR A 158 -12.56 -2.16 7.61
N MET A 159 -12.09 -1.49 6.57
CA MET A 159 -12.87 -0.48 5.85
C MET A 159 -14.10 -1.08 5.15
N ILE A 160 -13.97 -2.25 4.52
CA ILE A 160 -15.10 -2.95 3.88
C ILE A 160 -16.12 -3.37 4.94
N LEU A 161 -15.66 -3.94 6.06
CA LEU A 161 -16.53 -4.33 7.19
C LEU A 161 -17.31 -3.13 7.73
N LEU A 162 -16.66 -2.00 7.95
CA LEU A 162 -17.33 -0.81 8.48
C LEU A 162 -18.30 -0.18 7.48
N SER A 163 -18.04 -0.31 6.18
CA SER A 163 -18.91 0.26 5.14
C SER A 163 -20.15 -0.61 4.87
N LEU A 164 -19.99 -1.94 4.83
CA LEU A 164 -21.08 -2.87 4.47
C LEU A 164 -21.70 -3.60 5.67
N GLY A 165 -20.94 -3.87 6.72
CA GLY A 165 -21.41 -4.57 7.91
C GLY A 165 -22.69 -3.99 8.52
N PRO A 166 -22.83 -2.65 8.63
CA PRO A 166 -24.04 -2.02 9.15
C PRO A 166 -25.32 -2.24 8.32
N ILE A 167 -25.21 -2.71 7.07
CA ILE A 167 -26.38 -3.07 6.25
C ILE A 167 -27.14 -4.26 6.88
N ILE A 168 -26.44 -5.19 7.54
CA ILE A 168 -27.04 -6.36 8.19
C ILE A 168 -28.05 -5.93 9.30
N PRO A 169 -27.64 -5.19 10.35
CA PRO A 169 -28.61 -4.70 11.33
C PRO A 169 -29.60 -3.69 10.72
N GLY A 170 -29.22 -2.92 9.70
CA GLY A 170 -30.15 -2.03 8.99
C GLY A 170 -31.31 -2.78 8.33
N ALA A 171 -31.03 -3.91 7.69
CA ALA A 171 -32.05 -4.77 7.12
C ALA A 171 -32.95 -5.43 8.17
N ALA A 172 -32.39 -5.80 9.32
CA ALA A 172 -33.17 -6.28 10.45
C ALA A 172 -34.18 -5.22 10.94
N LEU A 173 -33.73 -3.96 11.03
CA LEU A 173 -34.56 -2.83 11.47
C LEU A 173 -35.63 -2.46 10.44
N ALA A 174 -35.36 -2.65 9.14
CA ALA A 174 -36.32 -2.38 8.08
C ALA A 174 -37.51 -3.35 8.09
N GLY A 175 -37.34 -4.59 8.60
CA GLY A 175 -38.40 -5.58 8.71
C GLY A 175 -38.94 -6.13 7.38
N GLU A 176 -38.31 -5.77 6.25
CA GLU A 176 -38.72 -6.17 4.90
C GLU A 176 -38.14 -7.54 4.52
N PRO A 177 -38.98 -8.57 4.23
CA PRO A 177 -38.50 -9.93 3.95
C PRO A 177 -37.53 -10.03 2.77
N LEU A 178 -37.68 -9.16 1.76
CA LEU A 178 -36.79 -9.13 0.60
C LEU A 178 -35.35 -8.76 0.97
N PHE A 179 -35.14 -7.99 2.04
CA PHE A 179 -33.79 -7.64 2.49
C PHE A 179 -33.06 -8.80 3.18
N TYR A 180 -33.72 -9.91 3.50
CA TYR A 180 -33.05 -11.05 4.15
C TYR A 180 -31.93 -11.67 3.31
N ILE A 181 -31.90 -11.42 2.00
CA ILE A 181 -30.78 -11.79 1.13
C ILE A 181 -29.45 -11.18 1.59
N VAL A 182 -29.46 -10.03 2.28
CA VAL A 182 -28.22 -9.36 2.74
C VAL A 182 -27.49 -10.14 3.83
N TYR A 183 -28.20 -10.99 4.60
CA TYR A 183 -27.57 -11.88 5.58
C TYR A 183 -26.68 -12.93 4.93
N LEU A 184 -26.94 -13.27 3.67
CA LEU A 184 -26.08 -14.12 2.85
C LEU A 184 -25.07 -13.27 2.07
N GLN A 185 -25.55 -12.23 1.38
CA GLN A 185 -24.75 -11.45 0.43
C GLN A 185 -23.65 -10.64 1.11
N VAL A 186 -23.92 -9.95 2.23
CA VAL A 186 -22.92 -9.07 2.88
C VAL A 186 -21.74 -9.90 3.43
N PRO A 187 -21.94 -10.99 4.19
CA PRO A 187 -20.83 -11.82 4.64
C PRO A 187 -20.03 -12.45 3.49
N MET A 188 -20.71 -12.95 2.45
CA MET A 188 -20.04 -13.50 1.27
C MET A 188 -19.17 -12.45 0.58
N TYR A 189 -19.70 -11.24 0.36
CA TYR A 189 -18.99 -10.17 -0.32
C TYR A 189 -17.83 -9.61 0.52
N LEU A 190 -18.03 -9.46 1.84
CA LEU A 190 -16.98 -9.09 2.79
C LEU A 190 -15.83 -10.09 2.76
N ALA A 191 -16.13 -11.39 2.83
CA ALA A 191 -15.12 -12.45 2.79
C ALA A 191 -14.38 -12.47 1.44
N ALA A 192 -15.11 -12.41 0.32
CA ALA A 192 -14.55 -12.42 -1.02
C ALA A 192 -13.63 -11.21 -1.27
N MET A 193 -14.08 -10.00 -0.93
CA MET A 193 -13.31 -8.77 -1.18
C MET A 193 -12.11 -8.62 -0.24
N THR A 194 -12.24 -9.04 1.01
CA THR A 194 -11.11 -9.10 1.94
C THR A 194 -10.06 -10.10 1.44
N ALA A 195 -10.49 -11.32 1.05
CA ALA A 195 -9.59 -12.32 0.47
C ALA A 195 -8.91 -11.83 -0.82
N ALA A 196 -9.65 -11.11 -1.67
CA ALA A 196 -9.10 -10.47 -2.86
C ALA A 196 -8.02 -9.43 -2.52
N ALA A 197 -8.23 -8.59 -1.49
CA ALA A 197 -7.23 -7.63 -1.04
C ALA A 197 -5.95 -8.33 -0.54
N PHE A 198 -6.06 -9.42 0.23
CA PHE A 198 -4.91 -10.24 0.64
C PHE A 198 -4.20 -10.89 -0.56
N ARG A 199 -4.95 -11.37 -1.55
CA ARG A 199 -4.37 -11.98 -2.75
C ARG A 199 -3.62 -10.95 -3.60
N LEU A 200 -4.19 -9.76 -3.80
CA LEU A 200 -3.54 -8.65 -4.50
C LEU A 200 -2.27 -8.20 -3.78
N ASN A 201 -2.32 -8.09 -2.44
CA ASN A 201 -1.14 -7.79 -1.63
C ASN A 201 -0.01 -8.79 -1.85
N ARG A 202 -0.32 -10.10 -1.78
CA ARG A 202 0.66 -11.17 -1.99
C ARG A 202 1.24 -11.14 -3.41
N MET A 203 0.41 -10.90 -4.41
CA MET A 203 0.86 -10.75 -5.80
C MET A 203 1.83 -9.57 -5.94
N LEU A 204 1.49 -8.40 -5.38
CA LEU A 204 2.36 -7.23 -5.43
C LEU A 204 3.70 -7.48 -4.73
N ILE A 205 3.69 -8.05 -3.52
CA ILE A 205 4.92 -8.39 -2.79
C ILE A 205 5.77 -9.39 -3.59
N ALA A 206 5.15 -10.42 -4.18
CA ALA A 206 5.85 -11.41 -4.99
C ALA A 206 6.48 -10.77 -6.24
N THR A 207 5.76 -9.88 -6.93
CA THR A 207 6.29 -9.12 -8.07
C THR A 207 7.47 -8.25 -7.67
N MET A 208 7.36 -7.48 -6.59
CA MET A 208 8.45 -6.62 -6.11
C MET A 208 9.69 -7.43 -5.70
N ARG A 209 9.50 -8.60 -5.07
CA ARG A 209 10.61 -9.52 -4.75
C ARG A 209 11.28 -10.07 -6.00
N ALA A 210 10.49 -10.52 -6.97
CA ALA A 210 11.02 -11.04 -8.24
C ALA A 210 11.79 -9.96 -9.00
N GLU A 211 11.28 -8.73 -9.02
CA GLU A 211 11.97 -7.58 -9.62
C GLU A 211 13.29 -7.28 -8.90
N ARG A 212 13.28 -7.27 -7.56
CA ARG A 212 14.50 -7.10 -6.76
C ARG A 212 15.54 -8.18 -7.01
N GLU A 213 15.12 -9.45 -7.03
CA GLU A 213 16.01 -10.58 -7.29
C GLU A 213 16.57 -10.55 -8.72
N ASN A 214 15.72 -10.21 -9.70
CA ASN A 214 16.15 -10.07 -11.08
C ASN A 214 17.15 -8.91 -11.24
N SER A 215 16.89 -7.77 -10.60
CA SER A 215 17.82 -6.65 -10.56
C SER A 215 19.15 -7.03 -9.92
N HIS A 216 19.12 -7.79 -8.81
CA HIS A 216 20.32 -8.30 -8.17
C HIS A 216 21.12 -9.23 -9.11
N ARG A 217 20.46 -10.20 -9.77
CA ARG A 217 21.10 -11.10 -10.74
C ARG A 217 21.66 -10.37 -11.96
N ALA A 218 21.00 -9.30 -12.40
CA ALA A 218 21.47 -8.49 -13.53
C ALA A 218 22.78 -7.73 -13.22
N HIS A 219 23.02 -7.36 -11.96
CA HIS A 219 24.17 -6.53 -11.57
C HIS A 219 25.24 -7.27 -10.75
N HIS A 220 24.97 -8.48 -10.27
CA HIS A 220 25.91 -9.26 -9.47
C HIS A 220 26.34 -10.56 -10.18
N ASP A 221 27.58 -10.96 -9.94
CA ASP A 221 28.12 -12.25 -10.34
C ASP A 221 27.62 -13.34 -9.37
N ALA A 222 27.09 -14.43 -9.92
CA ALA A 222 26.43 -15.47 -9.13
C ALA A 222 27.40 -16.30 -8.27
N LEU A 223 28.67 -16.41 -8.68
CA LEU A 223 29.68 -17.20 -7.99
C LEU A 223 30.27 -16.45 -6.79
N THR A 224 30.60 -15.18 -6.99
CA THR A 224 31.33 -14.37 -6.01
C THR A 224 30.44 -13.42 -5.21
N GLY A 225 29.24 -13.10 -5.71
CA GLY A 225 28.34 -12.08 -5.14
C GLY A 225 28.78 -10.64 -5.38
N LEU A 226 29.95 -10.42 -6.01
CA LEU A 226 30.44 -9.10 -6.39
C LEU A 226 29.61 -8.51 -7.53
N LEU A 227 29.78 -7.22 -7.80
CA LEU A 227 29.21 -6.63 -9.02
C LEU A 227 29.80 -7.33 -10.25
N ASN A 228 28.93 -7.73 -11.17
CA ASN A 228 29.36 -8.18 -12.49
C ASN A 228 29.75 -6.98 -13.35
N ARG A 229 30.11 -7.23 -14.63
CA ARG A 229 30.49 -6.17 -15.56
C ARG A 229 29.44 -5.07 -15.71
N ALA A 230 28.15 -5.43 -15.78
CA ALA A 230 27.07 -4.45 -15.90
C ALA A 230 26.93 -3.60 -14.64
N GLY A 231 26.95 -4.24 -13.46
CA GLY A 231 26.94 -3.57 -12.16
C GLY A 231 28.12 -2.62 -11.96
N LEU A 232 29.33 -3.03 -12.38
CA LEU A 232 30.53 -2.19 -12.34
C LEU A 232 30.39 -0.95 -13.22
N VAL A 233 29.91 -1.11 -14.46
CA VAL A 233 29.72 0.00 -15.40
C VAL A 233 28.70 1.01 -14.88
N GLU A 234 27.58 0.56 -14.33
CA GLU A 234 26.58 1.45 -13.74
C GLU A 234 27.13 2.19 -12.51
N ALA A 235 27.84 1.49 -11.62
CA ALA A 235 28.44 2.09 -10.43
C ALA A 235 29.49 3.15 -10.80
N LEU A 236 30.34 2.88 -11.80
CA LEU A 236 31.31 3.85 -12.33
C LEU A 236 30.61 5.05 -12.98
N GLY A 237 29.58 4.80 -13.81
CA GLY A 237 28.81 5.87 -14.44
C GLY A 237 28.16 6.81 -13.42
N THR A 238 27.59 6.26 -12.35
CA THR A 238 27.00 7.03 -11.25
C THR A 238 28.05 7.88 -10.53
N ARG A 239 29.23 7.30 -10.24
CA ARG A 239 30.36 8.00 -9.61
C ARG A 239 30.91 9.13 -10.49
N LEU A 240 30.98 8.93 -11.80
CA LEU A 240 31.45 9.93 -12.77
C LEU A 240 30.44 11.08 -12.97
N ALA A 241 29.14 10.78 -12.91
CA ALA A 241 28.08 11.77 -13.10
C ALA A 241 27.83 12.64 -11.85
N ALA A 242 28.05 12.09 -10.66
CA ALA A 242 28.09 12.88 -9.44
C ALA A 242 29.29 13.82 -9.53
N ARG A 243 29.05 15.13 -9.74
CA ARG A 243 30.07 16.20 -9.70
C ARG A 243 30.66 16.40 -8.29
N ALA A 244 31.03 15.32 -7.61
CA ALA A 244 31.68 15.35 -6.31
C ALA A 244 33.16 15.69 -6.52
N GLU A 245 33.67 16.66 -5.77
CA GLU A 245 35.07 17.12 -5.75
C GLU A 245 36.09 16.05 -5.26
N ARG A 246 35.71 14.77 -5.24
CA ARG A 246 36.54 13.68 -4.70
C ARG A 246 37.09 12.82 -5.84
N SER A 247 38.40 12.83 -5.98
CA SER A 247 39.14 11.89 -6.83
C SER A 247 38.87 10.44 -6.41
N PHE A 248 38.69 9.54 -7.36
CA PHE A 248 38.64 8.10 -7.12
C PHE A 248 39.64 7.37 -8.03
N ALA A 249 40.07 6.19 -7.61
CA ALA A 249 40.94 5.31 -8.39
C ALA A 249 40.19 4.03 -8.75
N VAL A 250 40.50 3.47 -9.92
CA VAL A 250 40.04 2.15 -10.35
C VAL A 250 41.24 1.21 -10.30
N MET A 251 41.14 0.14 -9.52
CA MET A 251 42.15 -0.92 -9.43
C MET A 251 41.62 -2.16 -10.13
N PHE A 252 42.45 -2.75 -10.98
CA PHE A 252 42.17 -4.01 -11.67
C PHE A 252 43.11 -5.07 -11.13
N PHE A 253 42.56 -6.24 -10.81
CA PHE A 253 43.30 -7.40 -10.30
C PHE A 253 43.05 -8.57 -11.24
N ASP A 254 44.12 -9.29 -11.58
CA ASP A 254 44.07 -10.53 -12.34
C ASP A 254 44.72 -11.65 -11.51
N LEU A 255 44.17 -12.86 -11.60
CA LEU A 255 44.70 -14.02 -10.86
C LEU A 255 45.71 -14.77 -11.72
N ASP A 256 46.99 -14.59 -11.40
CA ASP A 256 48.06 -15.30 -12.09
C ASP A 256 47.92 -16.82 -11.97
N ASN A 257 48.16 -17.53 -13.07
CA ASN A 257 48.15 -19.00 -13.13
C ASN A 257 46.84 -19.68 -12.66
N PHE A 258 45.68 -19.05 -12.85
CA PHE A 258 44.40 -19.63 -12.44
C PHE A 258 44.02 -20.91 -13.20
N LYS A 259 44.35 -21.02 -14.50
CA LYS A 259 44.01 -22.19 -15.33
C LYS A 259 44.62 -23.52 -14.83
N PRO A 260 45.92 -23.60 -14.48
CA PRO A 260 46.51 -24.77 -13.84
C PRO A 260 45.76 -25.26 -12.59
N ILE A 261 45.15 -24.37 -11.81
CA ILE A 261 44.36 -24.75 -10.62
C ILE A 261 43.12 -25.55 -11.05
N ASN A 262 42.39 -25.06 -12.06
CA ASN A 262 41.25 -25.79 -12.63
C ASN A 262 41.67 -27.12 -13.23
N ASP A 263 42.79 -27.15 -13.95
CA ASP A 263 43.27 -28.35 -14.64
C ASP A 263 43.74 -29.44 -13.65
N THR A 264 44.28 -29.04 -12.48
CA THR A 264 44.83 -29.96 -11.47
C THR A 264 43.80 -30.39 -10.42
N PHE A 265 42.97 -29.46 -9.95
CA PHE A 265 42.07 -29.66 -8.81
C PHE A 265 40.58 -29.63 -9.20
N GLY A 266 40.28 -29.42 -10.49
CA GLY A 266 38.93 -29.31 -11.02
C GLY A 266 38.31 -27.93 -10.84
N HIS A 267 37.26 -27.66 -11.62
CA HIS A 267 36.56 -26.36 -11.63
C HIS A 267 35.99 -25.96 -10.26
N ALA A 268 35.53 -26.92 -9.46
CA ALA A 268 35.02 -26.62 -8.12
C ALA A 268 36.08 -26.02 -7.18
N ALA A 269 37.35 -26.42 -7.33
CA ALA A 269 38.45 -25.84 -6.57
C ALA A 269 38.78 -24.41 -7.04
N GLY A 270 38.72 -24.15 -8.35
CA GLY A 270 38.86 -22.80 -8.89
C GLY A 270 37.74 -21.85 -8.43
N ASP A 271 36.51 -22.35 -8.34
CA ASP A 271 35.36 -21.60 -7.83
C ASP A 271 35.57 -21.14 -6.38
N GLU A 272 36.15 -21.99 -5.52
CA GLU A 272 36.47 -21.64 -4.13
C GLU A 272 37.59 -20.58 -4.04
N VAL A 273 38.56 -20.62 -4.96
CA VAL A 273 39.59 -19.56 -5.08
C VAL A 273 38.95 -18.24 -5.47
N LEU A 274 38.04 -18.23 -6.45
CA LEU A 274 37.31 -17.02 -6.87
C LEU A 274 36.43 -16.46 -5.75
N LYS A 275 35.69 -17.30 -5.03
CA LYS A 275 34.89 -16.90 -3.85
C LYS A 275 35.77 -16.30 -2.75
N SER A 276 36.93 -16.89 -2.49
CA SER A 276 37.86 -16.41 -1.46
C SER A 276 38.49 -15.06 -1.85
N GLY A 277 38.92 -14.91 -3.11
CA GLY A 277 39.40 -13.64 -3.64
C GLY A 277 38.32 -12.54 -3.63
N GLY A 278 37.07 -12.90 -3.95
CA GLY A 278 35.94 -11.97 -3.92
C GLY A 278 35.56 -11.50 -2.51
N ARG A 279 35.73 -12.35 -1.50
CA ARG A 279 35.53 -12.01 -0.07
C ARG A 279 36.66 -11.16 0.52
N ALA A 280 37.85 -11.16 -0.08
CA ALA A 280 39.05 -10.51 0.44
C ALA A 280 39.08 -8.97 0.27
N ARG A 281 37.91 -8.29 0.24
CA ARG A 281 37.86 -6.82 0.17
C ARG A 281 37.49 -6.18 1.52
N ALA A 282 38.54 -5.58 2.10
CA ALA A 282 38.67 -4.45 3.03
C ALA A 282 37.56 -4.12 4.07
N PRO A 283 37.93 -4.00 5.37
CA PRO A 283 37.06 -3.39 6.36
C PRO A 283 36.83 -1.90 6.03
N GLY A 284 35.57 -1.49 5.93
CA GLY A 284 35.14 -0.09 6.00
C GLY A 284 35.21 0.72 4.70
N VAL A 285 34.07 0.78 3.99
CA VAL A 285 33.65 2.00 3.30
C VAL A 285 32.17 2.21 3.64
N ALA A 286 31.95 2.96 4.72
CA ALA A 286 30.67 3.61 5.03
C ALA A 286 30.53 4.90 4.20
#